data_AF-A0A947JH75-F1
#
_entry.id   AF-A0A947JH75-F1
#
_cell.length_a   1.000
_cell.length_b   1.000
_cell.length_c   1.000
_cell.angle_alpha   90.00
_cell.angle_beta   90.00
_cell.angle_gamma   90.00
#
_symmetry.space_group_name_H-M   'P 1'
#
loop_
_entity.id
_entity.type
_entity.pdbx_description
1 polymer ?
#
loop_
_entity_poly.entity_id
_entity_poly.type
_entity_poly.pdbx_seq_one_letter_code
_entity_poly.pdbx_strand_id
1 'polypeptide(L)'
;THGNNVILIIDEAQNLKPSILEEIRMLSNLETDKEKLFQIILVGQPELKVKLASPCLKQLRQRISVRFHITPLDKDEAADYINHRLSVAGSTGQTVFEPAAIEDIYNFSGGIPRLINMVCDKSMLTAYTMETRCITAHIVSRSIKEMEGHLPG
;
A
#
# COMPACT_ATOMS: atom_id res chain seq x y z
N THR A 1 2.25 -7.09 35.81
CA THR A 1 1.30 -7.48 34.76
C THR A 1 1.80 -6.87 33.46
N HIS A 2 2.03 -7.67 32.43
CA HIS A 2 2.49 -7.15 31.14
C HIS A 2 1.32 -6.39 30.52
N GLY A 3 1.38 -5.05 30.56
CA GLY A 3 0.36 -4.19 29.98
C GLY A 3 0.33 -4.38 28.47
N ASN A 4 -0.67 -5.12 27.99
CA ASN A 4 -0.88 -5.30 26.56
C ASN A 4 -1.43 -3.99 25.99
N ASN A 5 -0.57 -3.18 25.36
CA ASN A 5 -1.01 -2.05 24.56
C ASN A 5 -1.88 -2.59 23.41
N VAL A 6 -3.20 -2.44 23.53
CA VAL A 6 -4.14 -2.88 22.50
C VAL A 6 -4.10 -1.88 21.34
N ILE A 7 -3.85 -2.37 20.13
CA ILE A 7 -3.90 -1.57 18.90
C ILE A 7 -5.21 -1.87 18.17
N LEU A 8 -6.02 -0.85 17.92
CA LEU A 8 -7.22 -0.90 17.08
C LEU A 8 -6.90 -0.29 15.72
N ILE A 9 -6.83 -1.12 14.68
CA ILE A 9 -6.67 -0.68 13.29
C ILE A 9 -8.03 -0.72 12.62
N ILE A 10 -8.43 0.40 12.05
CA ILE A 10 -9.66 0.54 11.28
C ILE A 10 -9.26 0.88 9.86
N ASP A 11 -9.34 -0.12 8.99
CA ASP A 11 -9.11 0.07 7.56
C ASP A 11 -10.37 0.61 6.86
N GLU A 12 -10.20 1.23 5.70
CA GLU A 12 -11.27 1.84 4.91
C GLU A 12 -12.13 2.82 5.73
N ALA A 13 -11.52 3.55 6.66
CA ALA A 13 -12.23 4.40 7.63
C ALA A 13 -13.00 5.56 6.96
N GLN A 14 -12.72 5.89 5.70
CA GLN A 14 -13.55 6.81 4.93
C GLN A 14 -14.97 6.30 4.70
N ASN A 15 -15.24 5.00 4.86
CA ASN A 15 -16.58 4.44 4.76
C ASN A 15 -17.38 4.57 6.07
N LEU A 16 -16.72 4.87 7.20
CA LEU A 16 -17.40 5.06 8.46
C LEU A 16 -18.26 6.32 8.46
N LYS A 17 -19.46 6.20 9.03
CA LYS A 17 -20.33 7.35 9.27
C LYS A 17 -19.70 8.27 10.34
N PRO A 18 -19.91 9.59 10.27
CA PRO A 18 -19.40 10.51 11.28
C PRO A 18 -19.78 10.15 12.73
N SER A 19 -20.98 9.58 12.94
CA SER A 19 -21.41 9.12 14.27
C SER A 19 -20.50 8.03 14.86
N ILE A 20 -20.06 7.07 14.03
CA ILE A 20 -19.16 5.99 14.46
C ILE A 20 -17.76 6.55 14.77
N LEU A 21 -17.31 7.53 14.00
CA LEU A 21 -16.04 8.23 14.26
C LEU A 21 -16.09 8.99 15.59
N GLU A 22 -17.23 9.56 15.98
CA GLU A 22 -17.43 10.15 17.29
C GLU A 22 -17.46 9.12 18.43
N GLU A 23 -18.02 7.93 18.21
CA GLU A 23 -17.92 6.83 19.17
C GLU A 23 -16.45 6.40 19.37
N ILE A 24 -15.67 6.31 18.29
CA ILE A 24 -14.22 6.04 18.34
C ILE A 24 -13.49 7.14 19.13
N ARG A 25 -13.88 8.41 18.98
CA ARG A 25 -13.34 9.51 19.80
C ARG A 25 -13.65 9.30 21.28
N MET A 26 -14.86 8.85 21.61
CA MET A 26 -15.24 8.57 23.00
C MET A 26 -14.44 7.41 23.59
N LEU A 27 -14.23 6.34 22.83
CA LEU A 27 -13.39 5.21 23.23
C LEU A 27 -11.94 5.64 23.49
N SER A 28 -11.39 6.53 22.67
CA SER A 28 -10.05 7.11 22.88
C SER A 28 -9.94 7.94 24.17
N ASN A 29 -11.05 8.41 24.75
CA ASN A 29 -11.03 9.14 26.02
C ASN A 29 -11.11 8.21 27.25
N LEU A 30 -11.29 6.90 27.08
CA LEU A 30 -11.38 5.96 28.21
C LEU A 30 -10.01 5.65 28.84
N GLU A 31 -8.96 6.43 28.51
CA GLU A 31 -7.68 6.40 29.21
C GLU A 31 -7.91 6.74 30.69
N THR A 32 -7.79 5.75 31.56
CA THR A 32 -7.71 5.96 33.01
C THR A 32 -6.25 6.20 33.40
N ASP A 33 -6.00 6.86 34.52
CA ASP A 33 -4.65 7.23 35.01
C ASP A 33 -3.66 6.06 35.14
N LYS A 34 -4.11 4.81 34.95
CA LYS A 34 -3.32 3.60 35.14
C LYS A 34 -3.05 2.80 33.87
N GLU A 35 -3.84 2.96 32.80
CA GLU A 35 -3.65 2.19 31.56
C GLU A 35 -4.04 2.99 30.30
N LYS A 36 -3.10 3.14 29.36
CA LYS A 36 -3.40 3.56 27.99
C LYS A 36 -4.14 2.42 27.29
N LEU A 37 -5.46 2.46 27.35
CA LEU A 37 -6.32 1.34 26.98
C LEU A 37 -6.33 1.02 25.48
N PHE A 38 -6.15 2.01 24.57
CA PHE A 38 -6.17 1.76 23.12
C PHE A 38 -5.28 2.72 22.31
N GLN A 39 -4.43 2.17 21.44
CA GLN A 39 -3.80 2.90 20.34
C GLN A 39 -4.65 2.72 19.07
N ILE A 40 -5.20 3.81 18.53
CA ILE A 40 -6.11 3.76 17.37
C ILE A 40 -5.39 4.22 16.11
N ILE A 41 -5.44 3.41 15.06
CA ILE A 41 -4.92 3.73 13.72
C ILE A 41 -6.11 3.73 12.75
N LEU A 42 -6.37 4.89 12.15
CA LEU A 42 -7.34 5.03 11.07
C LEU A 42 -6.61 5.00 9.74
N VAL A 43 -6.93 4.01 8.91
CA VAL A 43 -6.38 3.83 7.56
C VAL A 43 -7.50 4.01 6.55
N GLY A 44 -7.18 4.60 5.39
CA GLY A 44 -8.15 4.81 4.35
C GLY A 44 -7.63 5.68 3.22
N GLN A 45 -8.51 5.92 2.26
CA GLN A 45 -8.23 6.71 1.06
C GLN A 45 -8.19 8.23 1.35
N PRO A 46 -7.72 9.09 0.43
CA PRO A 46 -7.62 10.55 0.64
C PRO A 46 -8.91 11.22 1.13
N GLU A 47 -10.07 10.65 0.82
CA GLU A 47 -11.41 11.06 1.27
C GLU A 47 -11.52 11.03 2.80
N LEU A 48 -10.79 10.15 3.49
CA LEU A 48 -10.73 10.11 4.95
C LEU A 48 -10.20 11.43 5.50
N LYS A 49 -9.16 12.00 4.87
CA LYS A 49 -8.58 13.29 5.27
C LYS A 49 -9.61 14.40 5.15
N VAL A 50 -10.38 14.41 4.06
CA VAL A 50 -11.46 15.38 3.83
C VAL A 50 -12.57 15.20 4.87
N LYS A 51 -13.01 13.97 5.12
CA LYS A 51 -14.02 13.63 6.12
C LYS A 51 -13.60 14.09 7.52
N LEU A 52 -12.38 13.76 7.95
CA LEU A 52 -11.83 14.17 9.25
C LEU A 52 -11.66 15.69 9.37
N ALA A 53 -11.54 16.41 8.25
CA ALA A 53 -11.48 17.87 8.25
C ALA A 53 -12.85 18.56 8.42
N SER A 54 -13.95 17.81 8.31
CA SER A 54 -15.31 18.34 8.45
C SER A 54 -15.56 18.97 9.83
N PRO A 55 -16.43 19.99 9.92
CA PRO A 55 -16.73 20.65 11.19
C PRO A 55 -17.26 19.72 12.28
N CYS A 56 -18.07 18.71 11.91
CA CYS A 56 -18.67 17.77 12.85
C CYS A 56 -17.65 16.85 13.52
N LEU A 57 -16.49 16.62 12.91
CA LEU A 57 -15.41 15.78 13.46
C LEU A 57 -14.24 16.60 14.03
N LYS A 58 -14.44 17.90 14.29
CA LYS A 58 -13.39 18.79 14.81
C LYS A 58 -12.75 18.25 16.09
N GLN A 59 -13.55 17.66 16.99
CA GLN A 59 -13.06 17.12 18.26
C GLN A 59 -12.19 15.87 18.06
N LEU A 60 -12.62 14.93 17.22
CA LEU A 60 -11.81 13.76 16.87
C LEU A 60 -10.51 14.19 16.19
N ARG A 61 -10.58 15.15 15.25
CA ARG A 61 -9.41 15.66 14.53
C ARG A 61 -8.34 16.21 15.47
N GLN A 62 -8.72 16.88 16.56
CA GLN A 62 -7.78 17.41 17.55
C GLN A 62 -7.07 16.31 18.37
N ARG A 63 -7.64 15.10 18.45
CA ARG A 63 -7.04 13.95 19.15
C ARG A 63 -6.07 13.15 18.28
N ILE A 64 -6.07 13.36 16.96
CA ILE A 64 -5.14 12.68 16.04
C ILE A 64 -3.77 13.34 16.15
N SER A 65 -2.87 12.70 16.90
CA SER A 65 -1.50 13.16 17.14
C SER A 65 -0.58 13.00 15.93
N VAL A 66 -0.78 11.95 15.13
CA VAL A 66 0.06 11.63 13.97
C VAL A 66 -0.81 11.52 12.73
N ARG A 67 -0.35 12.15 11.64
CA ARG A 67 -0.92 12.01 10.31
C ARG A 67 0.20 11.64 9.36
N PHE A 68 0.00 10.59 8.60
CA PHE A 68 0.94 10.16 7.58
C PHE A 68 0.19 9.92 6.28
N HIS A 69 0.81 10.27 5.17
CA HIS A 69 0.31 9.97 3.83
C HIS A 69 1.36 9.13 3.13
N ILE A 70 1.00 7.90 2.80
CA ILE A 70 1.88 6.98 2.08
C ILE A 70 1.92 7.43 0.63
N THR A 71 3.08 7.87 0.17
CA THR A 71 3.32 8.21 -1.23
C THR A 71 3.66 6.94 -2.03
N PRO A 72 3.49 6.96 -3.37
CA PRO A 72 4.07 5.95 -4.23
C PRO A 72 5.59 5.82 -3.99
N LEU A 73 6.13 4.65 -4.28
CA LEU A 73 7.57 4.38 -4.20
C LEU A 73 8.30 5.22 -5.26
N ASP A 74 9.50 5.68 -4.96
CA ASP A 74 10.39 6.21 -6.00
C ASP A 74 11.01 5.07 -6.85
N LYS A 75 11.87 5.42 -7.82
CA LYS A 75 12.48 4.45 -8.74
C LYS A 75 13.36 3.44 -8.01
N ASP A 76 14.12 3.88 -7.02
CA ASP A 76 15.05 3.03 -6.27
C ASP A 76 14.27 2.16 -5.28
N GLU A 77 13.29 2.73 -4.59
CA GLU A 77 12.36 2.00 -3.72
C GLU A 77 11.53 0.97 -4.49
N ALA A 78 11.14 1.25 -5.74
CA ALA A 78 10.44 0.29 -6.59
C ALA A 78 11.36 -0.90 -6.96
N ALA A 79 12.64 -0.64 -7.25
CA ALA A 79 13.62 -1.69 -7.50
C ALA A 79 13.80 -2.58 -6.25
N ASP A 80 13.98 -1.96 -5.09
CA ASP A 80 14.11 -2.65 -3.80
C ASP A 80 12.85 -3.44 -3.46
N TYR A 81 11.68 -2.88 -3.72
CA TYR A 81 10.40 -3.54 -3.53
C TYR A 81 10.29 -4.82 -4.39
N ILE A 82 10.62 -4.76 -5.68
CA ILE A 82 10.59 -5.92 -6.58
C ILE A 82 11.55 -7.00 -6.07
N ASN A 83 12.79 -6.63 -5.75
CA ASN A 83 13.79 -7.56 -5.26
C ASN A 83 13.40 -8.20 -3.91
N HIS A 84 12.86 -7.39 -2.99
CA HIS A 84 12.35 -7.88 -1.72
C HIS A 84 11.20 -8.88 -1.91
N ARG A 85 10.24 -8.56 -2.79
CA ARG A 85 9.10 -9.45 -3.08
C ARG A 85 9.55 -10.78 -3.70
N LEU A 86 10.53 -10.75 -4.60
CA LEU A 86 11.13 -11.96 -5.16
C LEU A 86 11.82 -12.81 -4.08
N SER A 87 12.57 -12.17 -3.18
CA SER A 87 13.22 -12.85 -2.05
C SER A 87 12.20 -13.52 -1.13
N VAL A 88 11.12 -12.82 -0.77
CA VAL A 88 10.01 -13.36 0.04
C VAL A 88 9.31 -14.53 -0.66
N ALA A 89 9.22 -14.51 -1.99
CA ALA A 89 8.69 -15.61 -2.80
C ALA A 89 9.65 -16.81 -2.94
N GLY A 90 10.84 -16.75 -2.33
CA GLY A 90 11.83 -17.83 -2.34
C GLY A 90 12.80 -17.79 -3.53
N SER A 91 12.84 -16.68 -4.29
CA SER A 91 13.86 -16.52 -5.33
C SER A 91 15.25 -16.40 -4.69
N THR A 92 16.15 -17.29 -5.07
CA THR A 92 17.57 -17.26 -4.68
C THR A 92 18.44 -16.53 -5.70
N GLY A 93 17.86 -15.59 -6.45
CA GLY A 93 18.53 -14.85 -7.53
C GLY A 93 18.44 -15.53 -8.90
N GLN A 94 17.59 -16.56 -9.04
CA GLN A 94 17.37 -17.23 -10.33
C GLN A 94 16.49 -16.42 -11.27
N THR A 95 15.54 -15.66 -10.72
CA THR A 95 14.66 -14.75 -11.46
C THR A 95 15.18 -13.34 -11.28
N VAL A 96 15.59 -12.69 -12.38
CA VAL A 96 16.24 -11.38 -12.36
C VAL A 96 15.49 -10.43 -13.28
N PHE A 97 15.14 -9.25 -12.76
CA PHE A 97 14.66 -8.14 -13.58
C PHE A 97 15.85 -7.28 -13.97
N GLU A 98 16.04 -7.04 -15.25
CA GLU A 98 17.08 -6.14 -15.73
C GLU A 98 16.78 -4.69 -15.30
N PRO A 99 17.81 -3.84 -15.12
CA PRO A 99 17.61 -2.44 -14.74
C PRO A 99 16.64 -1.69 -15.68
N ALA A 100 16.73 -1.95 -16.99
CA ALA A 100 15.82 -1.37 -17.98
C ALA A 100 14.38 -1.87 -17.82
N ALA A 101 14.19 -3.13 -17.41
CA ALA A 101 12.88 -3.69 -17.12
C ALA A 101 12.24 -3.04 -15.89
N ILE A 102 13.03 -2.81 -14.84
CA ILE A 102 12.59 -2.11 -13.62
C ILE A 102 12.19 -0.67 -13.95
N GLU A 103 12.96 0.00 -14.81
CA GLU A 103 12.62 1.35 -15.28
C GLU A 103 11.28 1.40 -16.02
N ASP A 104 11.04 0.46 -16.94
CA ASP A 104 9.75 0.37 -17.64
C ASP A 104 8.58 0.08 -16.68
N ILE A 105 8.79 -0.80 -15.69
CA ILE A 105 7.80 -1.08 -14.64
C ILE A 105 7.49 0.17 -13.82
N TYR A 106 8.52 0.92 -13.40
CA TYR A 106 8.36 2.16 -12.66
C TYR A 106 7.60 3.20 -13.47
N ASN A 107 8.00 3.43 -14.73
CA ASN A 107 7.36 4.39 -15.62
C ASN A 107 5.88 4.09 -15.85
N PHE A 108 5.51 2.81 -15.98
CA PHE A 108 4.10 2.41 -16.10
C PHE A 108 3.33 2.53 -14.78
N SER A 109 3.93 2.08 -13.68
CA SER A 109 3.23 1.99 -12.38
C SER A 109 3.16 3.31 -11.61
N GLY A 110 4.03 4.27 -11.94
CA GLY A 110 4.22 5.50 -11.15
C GLY A 110 4.61 5.21 -9.69
N GLY A 111 5.30 4.09 -9.44
CA GLY A 111 5.68 3.68 -8.09
C GLY A 111 4.58 3.02 -7.26
N ILE A 112 3.39 2.79 -7.82
CA ILE A 112 2.26 2.21 -7.09
C ILE A 112 2.46 0.69 -6.94
N PRO A 113 2.61 0.15 -5.71
CA PRO A 113 2.95 -1.27 -5.51
C PRO A 113 1.97 -2.26 -6.17
N ARG A 114 0.68 -1.93 -6.20
CA ARG A 114 -0.34 -2.76 -6.86
C ARG A 114 -0.12 -2.88 -8.37
N LEU A 115 0.27 -1.79 -9.02
CA LEU A 115 0.56 -1.78 -10.45
C LEU A 115 1.90 -2.45 -10.75
N ILE A 116 2.91 -2.21 -9.91
CA ILE A 116 4.21 -2.91 -9.98
C ILE A 116 3.98 -4.43 -9.97
N ASN A 117 3.27 -4.95 -8.97
CA ASN A 117 2.99 -6.39 -8.87
C ASN A 117 2.27 -6.92 -10.11
N MET A 118 1.26 -6.19 -10.60
CA MET A 118 0.50 -6.62 -11.78
C MET A 118 1.38 -6.78 -13.02
N VAL A 119 2.27 -5.81 -13.28
CA VAL A 119 3.22 -5.90 -14.40
C VAL A 119 4.25 -7.00 -14.16
N CYS A 120 4.79 -7.12 -12.95
CA CYS A 120 5.74 -8.17 -12.60
C CYS A 120 5.15 -9.56 -12.80
N ASP A 121 3.94 -9.83 -12.31
CA ASP A 121 3.26 -11.12 -12.43
C ASP A 121 3.06 -11.50 -13.91
N LYS A 122 2.58 -10.55 -14.72
CA LYS A 122 2.39 -10.77 -16.16
C LYS A 122 3.71 -10.97 -16.89
N SER A 123 4.76 -10.23 -16.50
CA SER A 123 6.11 -10.34 -17.06
C SER A 123 6.75 -11.69 -16.73
N MET A 124 6.59 -12.16 -15.49
CA MET A 124 7.07 -13.49 -15.07
C MET A 124 6.33 -14.61 -15.79
N LEU A 125 5.01 -14.50 -15.99
CA LEU A 125 4.26 -15.46 -16.81
C LEU A 125 4.75 -15.49 -18.26
N THR A 126 4.98 -14.32 -18.86
CA THR A 126 5.52 -14.23 -20.22
C THR A 126 6.93 -14.83 -20.30
N ALA A 127 7.81 -14.50 -19.36
CA ALA A 127 9.16 -15.06 -19.27
C ALA A 127 9.12 -16.60 -19.14
N TYR A 128 8.21 -17.12 -18.33
CA TYR A 128 7.99 -18.56 -18.19
C TYR A 128 7.58 -19.22 -19.51
N THR A 129 6.66 -18.63 -20.28
CA THR A 129 6.29 -19.14 -21.62
C THR A 129 7.43 -19.08 -22.64
N MET A 130 8.40 -18.20 -22.40
CA MET A 130 9.62 -18.06 -23.21
C MET A 130 10.80 -18.89 -22.67
N GLU A 131 10.57 -19.73 -21.65
CA GLU A 131 11.57 -20.56 -20.97
C GLU A 131 12.79 -19.77 -20.45
N THR A 132 12.60 -18.49 -20.11
CA THR A 132 13.65 -17.62 -19.56
C THR A 132 13.33 -17.21 -18.13
N ARG A 133 14.38 -16.96 -17.35
CA ARG A 133 14.29 -16.42 -15.98
C ARG A 133 14.81 -14.98 -15.89
N CYS A 134 15.29 -14.42 -17.00
CA CYS A 134 15.66 -13.02 -17.11
C CYS A 134 14.48 -12.22 -17.67
N ILE A 135 13.95 -11.29 -16.88
CA ILE A 135 12.89 -10.37 -17.29
C ILE A 135 13.56 -9.13 -17.88
N THR A 136 13.51 -9.03 -19.20
CA THR A 136 14.06 -7.90 -19.96
C THR A 136 13.01 -6.82 -20.19
N ALA A 137 13.46 -5.62 -20.59
CA ALA A 137 12.57 -4.52 -20.98
C ALA A 137 11.57 -4.93 -22.08
N HIS A 138 12.00 -5.78 -23.03
CA HIS A 138 11.11 -6.30 -24.07
C HIS A 138 9.95 -7.14 -23.50
N ILE A 139 10.22 -7.99 -22.50
CA ILE A 139 9.19 -8.81 -21.85
C ILE A 139 8.20 -7.93 -21.08
N VAL A 140 8.71 -6.91 -20.38
CA VAL A 140 7.87 -5.93 -19.66
C VAL A 140 7.00 -5.14 -20.63
N SER A 141 7.58 -4.55 -21.68
CA SER A 141 6.84 -3.78 -22.69
C SER A 141 5.72 -4.61 -23.35
N ARG A 142 6.00 -5.87 -23.66
CA ARG A 142 4.98 -6.80 -24.16
C ARG A 142 3.87 -7.04 -23.13
N SER A 143 4.24 -7.28 -21.88
CA SER A 143 3.29 -7.54 -20.79
C SER A 143 2.37 -6.35 -20.54
N ILE A 144 2.91 -5.14 -20.56
CA ILE A 144 2.14 -3.88 -20.45
C ILE A 144 1.15 -3.75 -21.61
N LYS A 145 1.59 -3.93 -22.86
CA LYS A 145 0.71 -3.85 -24.03
C LYS A 145 -0.45 -4.85 -23.96
N GLU A 146 -0.16 -6.07 -23.51
CA GLU A 146 -1.20 -7.09 -23.32
C GLU A 146 -2.19 -6.71 -22.22
N MET A 147 -1.74 -6.06 -21.15
CA MET A 147 -2.61 -5.56 -20.07
C MET A 147 -3.50 -4.39 -20.55
N GLU A 148 -2.95 -3.43 -21.29
CA GLU A 148 -3.70 -2.31 -21.86
C GLU A 148 -4.77 -2.77 -22.87
N GLY A 149 -4.48 -3.80 -23.66
CA GLY A 149 -5.45 -4.38 -24.59
C GLY A 149 -6.65 -5.08 -23.94
N HIS A 150 -6.63 -5.33 -22.62
CA HIS A 150 -7.71 -5.97 -21.87
C HIS A 150 -8.43 -5.01 -20.90
N LEU A 151 -8.02 -3.73 -20.83
CA LEU A 151 -8.75 -2.73 -20.06
C LEU A 151 -9.87 -2.15 -20.96
N PRO A 152 -11.17 -2.32 -20.63
CA PRO A 152 -12.19 -1.53 -21.28
C PRO A 152 -11.93 -0.06 -20.97
N GLY A 153 -11.83 0.76 -22.02
CA GLY A 153 -11.65 2.21 -21.93
C GLY A 153 -12.80 2.92 -21.22
#